data_AF-A0A8H3IYA7-F1
#
_entry.id   AF-A0A8H3IYA7-F1
#
_cell.length_a   1.000
_cell.length_b   1.000
_cell.length_c   1.000
_cell.angle_alpha   90.00
_cell.angle_beta   90.00
_cell.angle_gamma   90.00
#
_symmetry.space_group_name_H-M   'P 1'
#
loop_
_entity.id
_entity.type
_entity.pdbx_description
1 polymer ?
#
loop_
_entity_poly.entity_id
_entity_poly.type
_entity_poly.pdbx_seq_one_letter_code
_entity_poly.pdbx_strand_id
1 'polypeptide(L)'
;MAGRYIPPHMRGSTGSSLAEVPSVKAERKPDDGYTLEEISNQYSFDHKKQLGTLNRVSTFVEEEEKLTLGFIIVFKNQHPKWPPKIFCKTNLFSLPKTDTLPSAPITVFTEISNSRTYENHKHLEQKFLYAGAHTITRIQYLMPRSPLLIKMLESKFTGPQNDRSEEAWNKSLNTTWAVVDLKMVEEEEQGSNPMEPLKEIKKKSVSELLEEMRLNESSGEKENGRPQNADEREEVLHGDEES
;
A
#
# COMPACT_ATOMS: atom_id res chain seq x y z
N MET A 1 25.63 -1.31 59.49
CA MET A 1 25.35 -1.08 58.06
C MET A 1 23.95 -1.59 57.77
N ALA A 2 22.99 -0.70 57.48
CA ALA A 2 21.60 -1.09 57.25
C ALA A 2 21.40 -1.46 55.76
N GLY A 3 21.00 -2.70 55.51
CA GLY A 3 20.69 -3.18 54.16
C GLY A 3 19.42 -2.52 53.62
N ARG A 4 19.46 -2.05 52.37
CA ARG A 4 18.29 -1.45 51.70
C ARG A 4 17.23 -2.53 51.46
N TYR A 5 16.04 -2.31 51.99
CA TYR A 5 14.87 -3.16 51.76
C TYR A 5 14.43 -3.04 50.30
N ILE A 6 14.42 -4.17 49.59
CA ILE A 6 13.87 -4.28 48.23
C ILE A 6 12.46 -4.88 48.31
N PRO A 7 11.42 -4.16 47.85
CA PRO A 7 10.03 -4.60 47.91
C PRO A 7 9.78 -5.93 47.18
N PRO A 8 8.88 -6.78 47.70
CA PRO A 8 8.66 -8.14 47.18
C PRO A 8 8.24 -8.21 45.71
N HIS A 9 7.59 -7.18 45.16
CA HIS A 9 7.21 -7.14 43.75
C HIS A 9 8.39 -6.88 42.78
N MET A 10 9.54 -6.45 43.29
CA MET A 10 10.76 -6.24 42.48
C MET A 10 11.73 -7.42 42.51
N ARG A 11 11.44 -8.48 43.28
CA ARG A 11 12.35 -9.63 43.44
C ARG A 11 12.20 -10.71 42.35
N GLY A 12 11.28 -10.54 41.40
CA GLY A 12 10.93 -11.59 40.43
C GLY A 12 11.33 -11.35 38.96
N SER A 13 11.95 -10.21 38.62
CA SER A 13 12.35 -9.92 37.23
C SER A 13 13.84 -10.18 37.00
N THR A 14 14.31 -11.37 37.37
CA THR A 14 15.65 -11.83 36.99
C THR A 14 15.53 -12.80 35.82
N GLY A 15 15.84 -12.29 34.62
CA GLY A 15 16.40 -13.10 33.54
C GLY A 15 15.46 -14.07 32.85
N SER A 16 14.32 -13.61 32.33
CA SER A 16 13.84 -14.20 31.08
C SER A 16 14.74 -13.68 29.97
N SER A 17 15.81 -14.43 29.71
CA SER A 17 16.64 -14.27 28.52
C SER A 17 15.69 -14.27 27.32
N LEU A 18 15.44 -13.07 26.78
CA LEU A 18 15.00 -12.85 25.41
C LEU A 18 16.06 -13.47 24.51
N ALA A 19 16.04 -14.80 24.39
CA ALA A 19 16.53 -15.47 23.22
C ALA A 19 15.60 -14.98 22.10
N GLU A 20 15.98 -13.84 21.54
CA GLU A 20 15.47 -13.32 20.28
C GLU A 20 15.71 -14.43 19.27
N VAL A 21 14.71 -15.30 19.11
CA VAL A 21 14.76 -16.37 18.14
C VAL A 21 14.98 -15.65 16.80
N PRO A 22 16.11 -15.87 16.11
CA PRO A 22 16.31 -15.28 14.81
C PRO A 22 15.20 -15.83 13.93
N SER A 23 14.20 -15.00 13.68
CA SER A 23 13.13 -15.27 12.73
C SER A 23 13.78 -15.20 11.36
N VAL A 24 14.45 -16.29 10.98
CA VAL A 24 14.99 -16.48 9.64
C VAL A 24 13.77 -16.52 8.74
N LYS A 25 13.41 -15.37 8.17
CA LYS A 25 12.36 -15.26 7.17
C LYS A 25 12.82 -16.09 5.98
N ALA A 26 12.31 -17.32 5.89
CA ALA A 26 12.49 -18.16 4.72
C ALA A 26 12.14 -17.34 3.47
N GLU A 27 12.99 -17.39 2.45
CA GLU A 27 12.71 -16.78 1.14
C GLU A 27 11.34 -17.27 0.68
N ARG A 28 10.38 -16.34 0.61
CA ARG A 28 9.02 -16.66 0.16
C ARG A 28 9.05 -17.01 -1.30
N LYS A 29 8.29 -18.03 -1.68
CA LYS A 29 8.07 -18.28 -3.09
C LYS A 29 7.15 -17.18 -3.62
N PRO A 30 7.39 -16.66 -4.83
CA PRO A 30 6.55 -15.60 -5.43
C PRO A 30 5.07 -16.00 -5.50
N ASP A 31 4.77 -17.30 -5.54
CA ASP A 31 3.40 -17.84 -5.62
C ASP A 31 2.66 -17.90 -4.27
N ASP A 32 3.33 -17.63 -3.15
CA ASP A 32 2.71 -17.79 -1.83
C ASP A 32 1.61 -16.75 -1.55
N GLY A 33 1.55 -15.68 -2.35
CA GLY A 33 0.64 -14.55 -2.19
C GLY A 33 0.86 -13.79 -0.88
N TYR A 34 0.14 -12.68 -0.75
CA TYR A 34 0.16 -11.82 0.41
C TYR A 34 -1.13 -11.98 1.20
N THR A 35 -1.03 -11.98 2.52
CA THR A 35 -2.21 -11.89 3.37
C THR A 35 -2.72 -10.45 3.40
N LEU A 36 -3.98 -10.29 3.81
CA LEU A 36 -4.57 -8.97 4.02
C LEU A 36 -3.81 -8.13 5.05
N GLU A 37 -3.34 -8.76 6.12
CA GLU A 37 -2.57 -8.10 7.16
C GLU A 37 -1.23 -7.59 6.63
N GLU A 38 -0.56 -8.34 5.76
CA GLU A 38 0.70 -7.93 5.13
C GLU A 38 0.52 -6.72 4.23
N ILE A 39 -0.52 -6.74 3.37
CA ILE A 39 -0.86 -5.59 2.54
C ILE A 39 -1.21 -4.39 3.43
N SER A 40 -2.01 -4.61 4.48
CA SER A 40 -2.39 -3.58 5.44
C SER A 40 -1.19 -2.91 6.08
N ASN A 41 -0.22 -3.71 6.54
CA ASN A 41 1.00 -3.24 7.18
C ASN A 41 1.88 -2.45 6.21
N GLN A 42 1.99 -2.89 4.95
CA GLN A 42 2.78 -2.19 3.93
C GLN A 42 2.24 -0.78 3.65
N TYR A 43 0.91 -0.64 3.61
CA TYR A 43 0.25 0.61 3.27
C TYR A 43 -0.20 1.42 4.49
N SER A 44 0.23 1.04 5.70
CA SER A 44 -0.22 1.65 6.97
C SER A 44 -1.75 1.78 7.06
N PHE A 45 -2.46 0.79 6.51
CA PHE A 45 -3.90 0.73 6.44
C PHE A 45 -4.45 -0.10 7.59
N ASP A 46 -5.69 0.16 8.03
CA ASP A 46 -6.39 -0.65 9.04
C ASP A 46 -7.46 -1.54 8.36
N HIS A 47 -7.05 -2.74 7.95
CA HIS A 47 -7.92 -3.69 7.25
C HIS A 47 -9.13 -4.16 8.09
N LYS A 48 -9.11 -3.99 9.42
CA LYS A 48 -10.22 -4.42 10.29
C LYS A 48 -11.44 -3.50 10.18
N LYS A 49 -11.24 -2.24 9.77
CA LYS A 49 -12.32 -1.24 9.75
C LYS A 49 -13.08 -1.23 8.44
N GLN A 50 -12.40 -1.32 7.30
CA GLN A 50 -13.07 -1.13 6.02
C GLN A 50 -12.31 -1.71 4.84
N LEU A 51 -12.44 -3.02 4.60
CA LEU A 51 -11.91 -3.59 3.37
C LEU A 51 -12.86 -3.36 2.18
N GLY A 52 -12.31 -2.87 1.07
CA GLY A 52 -13.05 -2.75 -0.18
C GLY A 52 -12.17 -2.96 -1.41
N THR A 53 -12.76 -2.79 -2.59
CA THR A 53 -12.00 -2.82 -3.85
C THR A 53 -11.02 -1.64 -3.92
N LEU A 54 -11.43 -0.48 -3.42
CA LEU A 54 -10.60 0.74 -3.38
C LEU A 54 -10.19 1.00 -1.93
N ASN A 55 -8.88 1.00 -1.66
CA ASN A 55 -8.34 1.16 -0.31
C ASN A 55 -7.46 2.40 -0.20
N ARG A 56 -7.52 3.06 0.95
CA ARG A 56 -6.91 4.37 1.14
C ARG A 56 -5.63 4.29 1.93
N VAL A 57 -4.80 5.28 1.69
CA VAL A 57 -3.64 5.56 2.51
C VAL A 57 -3.73 7.00 2.95
N SER A 58 -3.40 7.22 4.21
CA SER A 58 -3.23 8.55 4.76
C SER A 58 -1.86 9.05 4.35
N THR A 59 -1.82 10.16 3.63
CA THR A 59 -0.59 10.83 3.22
C THR A 59 -0.62 12.24 3.80
N PHE A 60 0.45 12.65 4.48
CA PHE A 60 0.60 14.01 5.00
C PHE A 60 1.25 14.87 3.93
N VAL A 61 0.57 15.93 3.51
CA VAL A 61 1.10 16.95 2.60
C VAL A 61 0.87 18.29 3.29
N GLU A 62 1.95 19.04 3.55
CA GLU A 62 1.86 20.37 4.19
C GLU A 62 1.07 20.35 5.52
N GLU A 63 1.32 19.34 6.36
CA GLU A 63 0.63 19.13 7.65
C GLU A 63 -0.87 18.79 7.56
N GLU A 64 -1.45 18.77 6.37
CA GLU A 64 -2.82 18.32 6.15
C GLU A 64 -2.86 16.81 5.84
N GLU A 65 -3.74 16.10 6.54
CA GLU A 65 -4.00 14.69 6.28
C GLU A 65 -4.85 14.55 5.01
N LYS A 66 -4.21 14.11 3.91
CA LYS A 66 -4.90 13.83 2.65
C LYS A 66 -5.09 12.33 2.48
N LEU A 67 -6.34 11.90 2.40
CA LEU A 67 -6.67 10.51 2.07
C LEU A 67 -6.60 10.30 0.56
N THR A 68 -5.59 9.53 0.13
CA THR A 68 -5.39 9.19 -1.28
C THR A 68 -5.69 7.70 -1.52
N LEU A 69 -5.94 7.33 -2.78
CA LEU A 69 -6.09 5.93 -3.18
C LEU A 69 -4.70 5.29 -3.17
N GLY A 70 -4.46 4.34 -2.26
CA GLY A 70 -3.15 3.70 -2.15
C GLY A 70 -3.04 2.42 -2.98
N PHE A 71 -4.04 1.54 -2.89
CA PHE A 71 -4.03 0.27 -3.60
C PHE A 71 -5.44 -0.23 -3.92
N ILE A 72 -5.52 -1.14 -4.88
CA ILE A 72 -6.77 -1.77 -5.33
C ILE A 72 -6.72 -3.26 -5.03
N ILE A 73 -7.80 -3.80 -4.45
CA ILE A 73 -7.99 -5.24 -4.31
C ILE A 73 -9.11 -5.70 -5.25
N VAL A 74 -8.77 -6.63 -6.14
CA VAL A 74 -9.72 -7.26 -7.05
C VAL A 74 -10.10 -8.61 -6.46
N PHE A 75 -11.31 -8.66 -5.90
CA PHE A 75 -11.89 -9.91 -5.39
C PHE A 75 -12.31 -10.81 -6.53
N LYS A 76 -12.15 -12.11 -6.34
CA LYS A 76 -12.52 -13.09 -7.35
C LYS A 76 -14.03 -13.03 -7.59
N ASN A 77 -14.42 -13.16 -8.86
CA ASN A 77 -15.82 -13.15 -9.31
C ASN A 77 -16.59 -11.84 -9.06
N GLN A 78 -15.97 -10.79 -8.48
CA GLN A 78 -16.63 -9.51 -8.24
C GLN A 78 -16.50 -8.53 -9.40
N HIS A 79 -15.57 -8.79 -10.32
CA HIS A 79 -15.22 -7.91 -11.44
C HIS A 79 -15.13 -8.73 -12.73
N PRO A 80 -16.25 -9.01 -13.42
CA PRO A 80 -16.28 -9.92 -14.58
C PRO A 80 -15.49 -9.42 -15.80
N LYS A 81 -15.15 -8.13 -15.83
CA LYS A 81 -14.38 -7.48 -16.91
C LYS A 81 -12.96 -7.12 -16.48
N TRP A 82 -12.49 -7.69 -15.39
CA TRP A 82 -11.11 -7.55 -14.94
C TRP A 82 -10.22 -8.59 -15.63
N PRO A 83 -9.03 -8.19 -16.14
CA PRO A 83 -8.61 -6.82 -16.51
C PRO A 83 -9.24 -6.38 -17.85
N PRO A 84 -9.30 -5.07 -18.18
CA PRO A 84 -8.78 -3.89 -17.47
C PRO A 84 -9.80 -3.15 -16.58
N LYS A 85 -11.04 -3.63 -16.48
CA LYS A 85 -12.14 -2.85 -15.89
C LYS A 85 -12.53 -3.36 -14.51
N ILE A 86 -12.53 -2.46 -13.53
CA ILE A 86 -13.10 -2.74 -12.21
C ILE A 86 -14.41 -1.98 -12.04
N PHE A 87 -15.28 -2.55 -11.21
CA PHE A 87 -16.61 -2.03 -10.94
C PHE A 87 -16.80 -1.89 -9.44
N CYS A 88 -16.86 -0.66 -8.95
CA CYS A 88 -16.80 -0.35 -7.53
C CYS A 88 -18.03 0.43 -7.06
N LYS A 89 -18.41 0.18 -5.80
CA LYS A 89 -19.55 0.79 -5.11
C LYS A 89 -19.10 1.62 -3.91
N THR A 90 -18.10 1.11 -3.19
CA THR A 90 -17.61 1.70 -1.94
C THR A 90 -16.38 2.57 -2.23
N ASN A 91 -16.13 3.53 -1.35
CA ASN A 91 -14.95 4.41 -1.40
C ASN A 91 -14.80 5.19 -2.72
N LEU A 92 -15.91 5.49 -3.41
CA LEU A 92 -15.90 6.24 -4.68
C LEU A 92 -15.25 7.63 -4.56
N PHE A 93 -15.26 8.21 -3.37
CA PHE A 93 -14.63 9.48 -3.06
C PHE A 93 -13.11 9.41 -2.93
N SER A 94 -12.52 8.21 -2.96
CA SER A 94 -11.08 8.01 -3.16
C SER A 94 -10.66 8.18 -4.60
N LEU A 95 -11.60 8.06 -5.54
CA LEU A 95 -11.30 8.29 -6.93
C LEU A 95 -11.08 9.78 -7.15
N PRO A 96 -10.10 10.17 -7.99
CA PRO A 96 -9.92 11.55 -8.41
C PRO A 96 -11.22 12.09 -8.99
N LYS A 97 -11.67 13.24 -8.47
CA LYS A 97 -12.87 13.94 -8.92
C LYS A 97 -12.60 14.90 -10.08
N THR A 98 -11.34 15.31 -10.23
CA THR A 98 -10.89 16.25 -11.23
C THR A 98 -10.63 15.54 -12.55
N ASP A 99 -10.75 16.26 -13.66
CA ASP A 99 -10.41 15.75 -14.99
C ASP A 99 -8.91 15.38 -15.11
N THR A 100 -8.10 15.86 -14.16
CA THR A 100 -6.73 15.40 -13.95
C THR A 100 -6.73 14.02 -13.32
N LEU A 101 -6.61 13.01 -14.18
CA LEU A 101 -6.36 11.64 -13.76
C LEU A 101 -5.04 11.56 -12.96
N PRO A 102 -4.96 10.62 -12.00
CA PRO A 102 -3.76 10.48 -11.21
C PRO A 102 -2.65 9.99 -12.13
N SER A 103 -1.56 10.75 -12.22
CA SER A 103 -0.37 10.34 -12.98
C SER A 103 0.34 9.17 -12.31
N ALA A 104 0.23 9.05 -10.98
CA ALA A 104 0.90 8.03 -10.21
C ALA A 104 0.29 6.63 -10.44
N PRO A 105 1.11 5.61 -10.74
CA PRO A 105 0.70 4.21 -10.75
C PRO A 105 0.15 3.76 -9.39
N ILE A 106 -0.85 2.88 -9.42
CA ILE A 106 -1.50 2.31 -8.23
C ILE A 106 -1.26 0.81 -8.21
N THR A 107 -0.84 0.30 -7.07
CA THR A 107 -0.64 -1.13 -6.84
C THR A 107 -1.98 -1.87 -6.87
N VAL A 108 -2.06 -2.93 -7.67
CA VAL A 108 -3.24 -3.80 -7.73
C VAL A 108 -2.91 -5.18 -7.19
N PHE A 109 -3.82 -5.71 -6.37
CA PHE A 109 -3.78 -7.07 -5.86
C PHE A 109 -5.00 -7.85 -6.32
N THR A 110 -4.82 -9.13 -6.66
CA THR A 110 -5.92 -10.01 -7.09
C THR A 110 -6.07 -11.18 -6.12
N GLU A 111 -7.28 -11.44 -5.65
CA GLU A 111 -7.58 -12.57 -4.77
C GLU A 111 -7.32 -13.91 -5.48
N ILE A 112 -6.54 -14.78 -4.84
CA ILE A 112 -6.28 -16.14 -5.32
C ILE A 112 -7.35 -17.06 -4.74
N SER A 113 -7.89 -17.96 -5.56
CA SER A 113 -8.63 -19.08 -5.01
C SER A 113 -7.68 -20.08 -4.37
N ASN A 114 -7.76 -20.21 -3.04
CA ASN A 114 -7.23 -21.38 -2.36
C ASN A 114 -8.09 -22.60 -2.76
N SER A 115 -7.75 -23.21 -3.90
CA SER A 115 -8.38 -24.43 -4.43
C SER A 115 -7.89 -25.70 -3.70
N ARG A 116 -7.06 -25.58 -2.67
CA ARG A 116 -6.42 -26.71 -1.98
C ARG A 116 -6.40 -26.33 -0.50
N THR A 117 -7.00 -27.03 0.45
CA THR A 117 -7.28 -28.46 0.58
C THR A 117 -8.38 -28.54 1.63
N TYR A 118 -9.48 -29.19 1.30
CA TYR A 118 -10.51 -29.56 2.27
C TYR A 118 -9.90 -30.63 3.16
N GLU A 119 -9.47 -30.30 4.37
CA GLU A 119 -9.42 -31.35 5.39
C GLU A 119 -9.55 -30.89 6.82
N ASN A 120 -9.28 -29.63 7.20
CA ASN A 120 -9.57 -29.19 8.56
C ASN A 120 -9.95 -27.71 8.62
N HIS A 121 -11.09 -27.44 9.28
CA HIS A 121 -11.79 -26.16 9.43
C HIS A 121 -10.97 -25.06 10.14
N LYS A 122 -9.87 -24.61 9.55
CA LYS A 122 -9.25 -23.33 9.89
C LYS A 122 -9.67 -22.34 8.80
N HIS A 123 -10.15 -21.16 9.19
CA HIS A 123 -10.45 -20.07 8.28
C HIS A 123 -9.28 -19.91 7.31
N LEU A 124 -9.47 -20.35 6.06
CA LEU A 124 -8.43 -20.21 5.04
C LEU A 124 -8.21 -18.71 4.88
N GLU A 125 -7.03 -18.26 5.30
CA GLU A 125 -6.66 -16.86 5.13
C GLU A 125 -6.74 -16.51 3.64
N GLN A 126 -7.48 -15.45 3.33
CA GLN A 126 -7.55 -14.94 1.97
C GLN A 126 -6.18 -14.44 1.56
N LYS A 127 -5.70 -14.95 0.43
CA LYS A 127 -4.41 -14.60 -0.16
C LYS A 127 -4.61 -13.81 -1.44
N PHE A 128 -3.70 -12.89 -1.69
CA PHE A 128 -3.75 -12.00 -2.83
C PHE A 128 -2.41 -11.99 -3.56
N LEU A 129 -2.41 -12.07 -4.89
CA LEU A 129 -1.22 -11.86 -5.69
C LEU A 129 -1.08 -10.38 -6.01
N TYR A 130 0.16 -9.89 -6.02
CA TYR A 130 0.47 -8.62 -6.63
C TYR A 130 0.29 -8.75 -8.15
N ALA A 131 -0.68 -8.02 -8.69
CA ALA A 131 -1.04 -8.04 -10.11
C ALA A 131 -0.31 -6.96 -10.92
N GLY A 132 0.56 -6.17 -10.29
CA GLY A 132 1.33 -5.10 -10.91
C GLY A 132 0.82 -3.69 -10.60
N ALA A 133 1.56 -2.68 -11.05
CA ALA A 133 1.14 -1.29 -10.96
C ALA A 133 0.27 -0.91 -12.17
N HIS A 134 -0.79 -0.15 -11.92
CA HIS A 134 -1.76 0.26 -12.92
C HIS A 134 -2.06 1.75 -12.83
N THR A 135 -2.20 2.42 -13.97
CA THR A 135 -2.69 3.80 -14.03
C THR A 135 -4.20 3.81 -14.30
N ILE A 136 -4.90 4.75 -13.67
CA ILE A 136 -6.33 4.97 -13.94
C ILE A 136 -6.43 5.81 -15.22
N THR A 137 -6.99 5.21 -16.27
CA THR A 137 -7.14 5.87 -17.57
C THR A 137 -8.51 6.52 -17.75
N ARG A 138 -9.53 6.00 -17.07
CA ARG A 138 -10.89 6.54 -17.15
C ARG A 138 -11.69 6.16 -15.93
N ILE A 139 -12.49 7.11 -15.44
CA ILE A 139 -13.51 6.87 -14.42
C ILE A 139 -14.85 7.25 -15.02
N GLN A 140 -15.81 6.33 -14.95
CA GLN A 140 -17.19 6.57 -15.36
C GLN A 140 -18.12 6.33 -14.19
N TYR A 141 -18.67 7.41 -13.63
CA TYR A 141 -19.71 7.32 -12.61
C TYR A 141 -21.04 6.92 -13.24
N LEU A 142 -21.69 5.92 -12.65
CA LEU A 142 -23.00 5.44 -13.06
C LEU A 142 -24.04 5.95 -12.07
N MET A 143 -24.98 6.73 -12.59
CA MET A 143 -26.10 7.24 -11.80
C MET A 143 -27.00 6.08 -11.34
N PRO A 144 -27.61 6.20 -10.14
CA PRO A 144 -28.62 5.26 -9.67
C PRO A 144 -29.69 4.99 -10.74
N ARG A 145 -30.07 3.72 -10.91
CA ARG A 145 -31.06 3.24 -11.90
C ARG A 145 -30.77 3.60 -13.37
N SER A 146 -29.56 4.01 -13.71
CA SER A 146 -29.20 4.22 -15.12
C SER A 146 -29.22 2.88 -15.89
N PRO A 147 -29.60 2.88 -17.19
CA PRO A 147 -29.61 1.65 -18.00
C PRO A 147 -28.25 0.94 -18.04
N LEU A 148 -27.16 1.73 -18.03
CA LEU A 148 -25.80 1.21 -18.00
C LEU A 148 -25.48 0.52 -16.67
N LEU A 149 -25.95 1.06 -15.53
CA LEU A 149 -25.81 0.43 -14.22
C LEU A 149 -26.56 -0.90 -14.17
N ILE A 150 -27.80 -0.94 -14.67
CA ILE A 150 -28.62 -2.16 -14.71
C ILE A 150 -27.88 -3.25 -15.48
N LYS A 151 -27.45 -2.96 -16.72
CA LYS A 151 -26.70 -3.92 -17.56
C LYS A 151 -25.42 -4.44 -16.90
N MET A 152 -24.71 -3.57 -16.19
CA MET A 152 -23.48 -3.94 -15.47
C MET A 152 -23.75 -4.82 -14.24
N LEU A 153 -24.80 -4.51 -13.47
CA LEU A 153 -25.20 -5.32 -12.33
C LEU A 153 -25.74 -6.68 -12.78
N GLU A 154 -26.54 -6.73 -13.85
CA GLU A 154 -26.99 -7.97 -14.48
C GLU A 154 -25.78 -8.82 -14.85
N SER A 155 -24.83 -8.27 -15.61
CA SER A 155 -23.60 -9.01 -15.96
C SER A 155 -22.78 -9.47 -14.74
N LYS A 156 -22.79 -8.73 -13.62
CA LYS A 156 -22.07 -9.08 -12.39
C LYS A 156 -22.78 -10.18 -11.59
N PHE A 157 -24.11 -10.19 -11.57
CA PHE A 157 -24.90 -11.10 -10.75
C PHE A 157 -25.56 -12.24 -11.56
N THR A 158 -25.33 -12.30 -12.88
CA THR A 158 -25.76 -13.44 -13.70
C THR A 158 -24.80 -14.60 -13.47
N GLY A 159 -25.12 -15.48 -12.53
CA GLY A 159 -24.38 -16.69 -12.25
C GLY A 159 -25.05 -17.53 -11.16
N PRO A 160 -24.82 -18.86 -11.14
CA PRO A 160 -25.50 -19.79 -10.23
C PRO A 160 -25.24 -19.54 -8.73
N GLN A 161 -24.26 -18.69 -8.40
CA GLN A 161 -23.90 -18.36 -7.01
C GLN A 161 -24.44 -17.00 -6.56
N ASN A 162 -25.16 -16.27 -7.42
CA ASN A 162 -25.51 -14.86 -7.21
C ASN A 162 -27.02 -14.58 -7.17
N ASP A 163 -27.80 -15.54 -6.65
CA ASP A 163 -29.21 -15.30 -6.34
C ASP A 163 -29.31 -14.23 -5.25
N ARG A 164 -29.81 -13.07 -5.65
CA ARG A 164 -29.84 -11.87 -4.82
C ARG A 164 -31.28 -11.48 -4.54
N SER A 165 -31.58 -11.19 -3.28
CA SER A 165 -32.91 -10.71 -2.90
C SER A 165 -33.25 -9.41 -3.62
N GLU A 166 -34.54 -9.21 -3.86
CA GLU A 166 -35.07 -7.99 -4.48
C GLU A 166 -34.63 -6.74 -3.72
N GLU A 167 -34.61 -6.79 -2.39
CA GLU A 167 -34.13 -5.70 -1.54
C GLU A 167 -32.65 -5.36 -1.79
N ALA A 168 -31.80 -6.36 -1.95
CA ALA A 168 -30.37 -6.15 -2.18
C ALA A 168 -30.09 -5.67 -3.62
N TRP A 169 -30.93 -6.05 -4.57
CA TRP A 169 -30.99 -5.47 -5.92
C TRP A 169 -31.37 -3.99 -5.87
N ASN A 170 -32.51 -3.67 -5.26
CA ASN A 170 -32.99 -2.30 -5.10
C ASN A 170 -31.96 -1.41 -4.38
N LYS A 171 -31.35 -1.91 -3.30
CA LYS A 171 -30.26 -1.21 -2.61
C LYS A 171 -29.07 -0.93 -3.53
N SER A 172 -28.74 -1.84 -4.45
CA SER A 172 -27.62 -1.64 -5.39
C SER A 172 -27.96 -0.68 -6.52
N LEU A 173 -29.18 -0.73 -7.04
CA LEU A 173 -29.68 0.18 -8.08
C LEU A 173 -29.86 1.61 -7.57
N ASN A 174 -30.15 1.79 -6.27
CA ASN A 174 -30.27 3.09 -5.63
C ASN A 174 -28.92 3.68 -5.15
N THR A 175 -27.81 2.96 -5.33
CA THR A 175 -26.48 3.49 -4.99
C THR A 175 -25.77 3.95 -6.25
N THR A 176 -24.95 5.00 -6.15
CA THR A 176 -24.00 5.39 -7.20
C THR A 176 -22.88 4.34 -7.32
N TRP A 177 -22.44 4.07 -8.54
CA TRP A 177 -21.30 3.19 -8.81
C TRP A 177 -20.27 3.92 -9.68
N ALA A 178 -19.08 3.34 -9.80
CA ALA A 178 -18.11 3.75 -10.80
C ALA A 178 -17.53 2.54 -11.54
N VAL A 179 -17.29 2.72 -12.84
CA VAL A 179 -16.45 1.85 -13.66
C VAL A 179 -15.10 2.55 -13.80
N VAL A 180 -14.04 1.84 -13.44
CA VAL A 180 -12.67 2.37 -13.54
C VAL A 180 -11.92 1.51 -14.54
N ASP A 181 -11.43 2.14 -15.60
CA ASP A 181 -10.58 1.51 -16.60
C ASP A 181 -9.12 1.69 -16.18
N LEU A 182 -8.41 0.58 -16.02
CA LEU A 182 -7.03 0.52 -15.58
C LEU A 182 -6.12 0.13 -16.75
N LYS A 183 -4.93 0.73 -16.83
CA LYS A 183 -3.88 0.31 -17.77
C LYS A 183 -2.68 -0.15 -16.96
N MET A 184 -2.19 -1.36 -17.25
CA MET A 184 -0.97 -1.87 -16.63
C MET A 184 0.21 -1.00 -17.07
N VAL A 185 1.08 -0.64 -16.13
CA VAL A 185 2.34 0.05 -16.39
C VAL A 185 3.37 -0.99 -16.83
N GLU A 186 4.17 -0.68 -17.84
CA GLU A 186 5.20 -1.60 -18.32
C GLU A 186 6.33 -1.72 -17.28
N GLU A 187 6.95 -2.91 -17.18
CA GLU A 187 7.89 -3.25 -16.10
C GLU A 187 9.06 -2.27 -15.95
N GLU A 188 9.48 -1.63 -17.04
CA GLU A 188 10.58 -0.64 -17.03
C GLU A 188 10.26 0.60 -16.19
N GLU A 189 8.97 0.97 -16.08
CA GLU A 189 8.49 2.11 -15.30
C GLU A 189 7.91 1.69 -13.94
N GLN A 190 7.69 0.39 -13.74
CA GLN A 190 6.92 -0.13 -12.62
C GLN A 190 7.63 0.00 -11.27
N GLY A 191 8.94 0.26 -11.28
CA GLY A 191 9.78 0.28 -10.09
C GLY A 191 9.85 -1.10 -9.41
N SER A 192 10.59 -1.18 -8.31
CA SER A 192 10.65 -2.40 -7.49
C SER A 192 9.24 -2.75 -6.98
N ASN A 193 8.88 -4.04 -6.94
CA ASN A 193 7.60 -4.48 -6.37
C ASN A 193 7.47 -3.87 -4.96
N PRO A 194 6.40 -3.12 -4.65
CA PRO A 194 6.27 -2.44 -3.36
C PRO A 194 6.18 -3.43 -2.19
N MET A 195 5.92 -4.71 -2.46
CA MET A 195 5.92 -5.78 -1.47
C MET A 195 7.21 -6.59 -1.45
N GLU A 196 8.23 -6.22 -2.24
CA GLU A 196 9.56 -6.78 -2.01
C GLU A 196 9.99 -6.42 -0.59
N PRO A 197 10.34 -7.43 0.24
CA PRO A 197 10.86 -7.15 1.55
C PRO A 197 12.04 -6.20 1.34
N LEU A 198 11.95 -4.99 1.90
CA LEU A 198 13.08 -4.08 1.95
C LEU A 198 14.26 -4.93 2.37
N LYS A 199 15.24 -5.11 1.47
CA LYS A 199 16.44 -5.92 1.73
C LYS A 199 16.85 -5.55 3.13
N GLU A 200 16.77 -6.52 4.05
CA GLU A 200 16.86 -6.23 5.48
C GLU A 200 18.05 -5.31 5.66
N ILE A 201 17.77 -4.03 5.96
CA ILE A 201 18.82 -3.12 6.36
C ILE A 201 19.26 -3.78 7.65
N LYS A 202 20.38 -4.53 7.59
CA LYS A 202 20.96 -5.19 8.75
C LYS A 202 20.91 -4.13 9.83
N LYS A 203 20.01 -4.32 10.81
CA LYS A 203 19.84 -3.35 11.88
C LYS A 203 21.14 -3.47 12.65
N LYS A 204 22.13 -2.66 12.26
CA LYS A 204 23.42 -2.62 12.92
C LYS A 204 23.11 -2.40 14.37
N SER A 205 23.61 -3.28 15.23
CA SER A 205 23.37 -3.12 16.65
C SER A 205 23.88 -1.73 17.07
N VAL A 206 23.33 -1.15 18.14
CA VAL A 206 23.83 0.13 18.66
C VAL A 206 25.36 0.07 18.86
N SER A 207 25.88 -1.09 19.25
CA SER A 207 27.33 -1.34 19.33
C SER A 207 28.04 -1.22 17.98
N GLU A 208 27.56 -1.88 16.94
CA GLU A 208 28.14 -1.77 15.58
C GLU A 208 28.05 -0.35 15.04
N LEU A 209 26.96 0.37 15.32
CA LEU A 209 26.74 1.74 14.87
C LEU A 209 27.70 2.72 15.58
N LEU A 210 27.94 2.51 16.88
CA LEU A 210 28.93 3.27 17.65
C LEU A 210 30.38 2.93 17.24
N GLU A 211 30.65 1.69 16.88
CA GLU A 211 31.97 1.26 16.42
C GLU A 211 32.29 1.81 15.02
N GLU A 212 31.29 1.87 14.14
CA GLU A 212 31.39 2.51 12.83
C GLU A 212 31.65 4.03 12.96
N MET A 213 30.99 4.72 13.91
CA MET A 213 31.27 6.14 14.20
C MET A 213 32.69 6.36 14.74
N ARG A 214 33.19 5.47 15.60
CA ARG A 214 34.57 5.55 16.13
C ARG A 214 35.63 5.32 15.06
N LEU A 215 35.36 4.46 14.08
CA LEU A 215 36.31 4.17 12.99
C LEU A 215 36.34 5.31 11.97
N ASN A 216 35.21 5.97 11.70
CA ASN A 216 35.14 7.08 10.75
C ASN A 216 35.83 8.38 11.22
N GLU A 217 36.03 8.58 12.53
CA GLU A 217 36.80 9.74 13.04
C GLU A 217 38.31 9.64 12.79
N SER A 218 38.84 8.43 12.55
CA SER A 218 40.29 8.20 12.40
C SER A 218 40.82 8.35 10.97
N SER A 219 39.96 8.61 9.99
CA SER A 219 40.34 8.70 8.56
C SER A 219 40.22 10.11 7.98
N GLY A 220 39.89 11.12 8.80
CA GLY A 220 39.76 12.52 8.41
C GLY A 220 41.02 13.36 8.58
N GLU A 221 42.20 12.89 8.16
CA GLU A 221 43.42 13.71 8.14
C GLU A 221 44.28 13.42 6.90
N LYS A 222 43.74 13.73 5.71
CA LYS A 222 44.54 14.07 4.52
C LYS A 222 43.86 15.17 3.71
N GLU A 223 44.22 16.40 4.08
CA GLU A 223 44.82 17.40 3.19
C GLU A 223 44.43 17.35 1.70
N ASN A 224 43.57 18.28 1.30
CA ASN A 224 43.51 18.95 -0.01
C ASN A 224 42.27 19.84 -0.01
N GLY A 225 42.27 21.12 -0.31
CA GLY A 225 43.27 22.03 -0.82
C GLY A 225 42.50 23.31 -1.08
N ARG A 226 43.00 24.43 -0.54
CA ARG A 226 42.44 25.77 -0.68
C ARG A 226 42.39 26.18 -2.16
N PRO A 227 41.21 26.47 -2.77
CA PRO A 227 41.17 27.32 -3.93
C PRO A 227 41.17 28.77 -3.43
N GLN A 228 42.27 29.46 -3.72
CA GLN A 228 42.32 30.91 -3.71
C GLN A 228 41.53 31.46 -4.89
N ASN A 229 40.98 32.67 -4.69
CA ASN A 229 40.50 33.64 -5.68
C ASN A 229 39.08 33.37 -6.20
N ALA A 230 38.09 34.19 -5.84
CA ALA A 230 37.89 35.56 -6.32
C ALA A 230 37.68 35.57 -7.84
N ASP A 231 36.42 35.64 -8.26
CA ASP A 231 36.08 36.61 -9.29
C ASP A 231 34.61 37.01 -9.18
N GLU A 232 34.44 38.31 -9.31
CA GLU A 232 33.20 39.07 -9.30
C GLU A 232 32.42 38.79 -10.59
N ARG A 233 31.09 38.72 -10.51
CA ARG A 233 30.21 39.28 -11.55
C ARG A 233 28.78 39.34 -11.04
N GLU A 234 28.45 40.52 -10.54
CA GLU A 234 27.10 41.07 -10.68
C GLU A 234 26.76 41.11 -12.18
N GLU A 235 25.76 40.35 -12.61
CA GLU A 235 24.96 40.73 -13.77
C GLU A 235 23.51 40.92 -13.32
N VAL A 236 23.21 42.21 -13.13
CA VAL A 236 21.88 42.80 -13.19
C VAL A 236 21.29 42.48 -14.57
N LEU A 237 20.15 41.81 -14.62
CA LEU A 237 19.28 41.82 -15.79
C LEU A 237 17.88 42.23 -15.37
N HIS A 238 17.65 43.54 -15.53
CA HIS A 238 16.33 44.12 -15.78
C HIS A 238 15.78 43.58 -17.11
N GLY A 239 14.47 43.41 -17.15
CA GLY A 239 13.64 43.24 -18.34
C GLY A 239 12.20 43.15 -17.85
N ASP A 240 11.54 44.29 -17.66
CA ASP A 240 10.71 44.98 -18.66
C ASP A 240 9.53 44.07 -19.08
N GLU A 241 8.35 44.32 -18.54
CA GLU A 241 7.29 45.09 -19.22
C GLU A 241 6.94 44.49 -20.58
N GLU A 242 5.75 43.88 -20.70
CA GLU A 242 4.83 44.23 -21.78
C GLU A 242 3.40 43.69 -21.53
N SER A 243 2.48 44.66 -21.40
CA SER A 243 1.07 44.74 -21.85
C SER A 243 0.06 43.64 -21.50
#